data_AF-A0A920K9P8-F1
#
_entry.id   AF-A0A920K9P8-F1
#
_cell.length_a   1.000
_cell.length_b   1.000
_cell.length_c   1.000
_cell.angle_alpha   90.00
_cell.angle_beta   90.00
_cell.angle_gamma   90.00
#
_symmetry.space_group_name_H-M   'P 1'
#
loop_
_entity.id
_entity.type
_entity.pdbx_description
1 polymer ?
#
loop_
_entity_poly.entity_id
_entity_poly.type
_entity_poly.pdbx_seq_one_letter_code
_entity_poly.pdbx_strand_id
1 'polypeptide(L)'
;MKISALVPVKNLDTAKSRLADVLSRNERRMLADLMLSDVVEVILKNPKIEKVFLVGDKQLSPKSGTFIIQEKFNNGYNEAISFALRDKRIANSDAIVILPGDIPLITTEEIENFINDAPKNGIRIAPDRDREGD
;
A
#
# COMPACT_ATOMS: atom_id res chain seq x y z
N MET A 1 -19.73 -6.93 2.13
CA MET A 1 -18.84 -6.49 1.04
C MET A 1 -17.44 -6.93 1.42
N LYS A 2 -16.79 -7.73 0.56
CA LYS A 2 -15.43 -8.22 0.75
C LYS A 2 -14.46 -7.18 0.22
N ILE A 3 -13.81 -6.45 1.11
CA ILE A 3 -12.83 -5.42 0.73
C ILE A 3 -11.43 -5.97 0.98
N SER A 4 -10.58 -5.88 -0.04
CA SER A 4 -9.16 -6.17 0.10
C SER A 4 -8.36 -4.88 0.07
N ALA A 5 -7.31 -4.80 0.88
CA ALA A 5 -6.32 -3.74 0.80
C ALA A 5 -5.17 -4.17 -0.12
N LEU A 6 -4.72 -3.26 -0.97
CA LEU A 6 -3.54 -3.41 -1.81
C LEU A 6 -2.54 -2.31 -1.48
N VAL A 7 -1.33 -2.70 -1.07
CA VAL A 7 -0.24 -1.78 -0.75
C VAL A 7 0.90 -2.00 -1.74
N PRO A 8 1.13 -1.05 -2.67
CA PRO A 8 2.28 -1.11 -3.56
C PRO A 8 3.54 -0.70 -2.83
N VAL A 9 4.55 -1.55 -2.88
CA VAL A 9 5.84 -1.32 -2.23
C VAL A 9 6.90 -1.07 -3.30
N LYS A 10 7.35 0.18 -3.40
CA LYS A 10 8.48 0.55 -4.26
C LYS A 10 9.77 -0.11 -3.75
N ASN A 11 10.79 -0.17 -4.60
CA ASN A 11 12.11 -0.65 -4.20
C ASN A 11 12.63 0.20 -3.03
N LEU A 12 12.82 -0.44 -1.87
CA LEU A 12 13.25 0.22 -0.64
C LEU A 12 14.64 0.86 -0.79
N ASP A 13 15.47 0.39 -1.73
CA ASP A 13 16.81 0.95 -2.00
C ASP A 13 16.79 2.34 -2.63
N THR A 14 15.71 2.67 -3.36
CA THR A 14 15.50 3.99 -3.97
C THR A 14 14.46 4.82 -3.24
N ALA A 15 13.88 4.28 -2.16
CA ALA A 15 12.88 4.96 -1.37
C ALA A 15 13.43 6.23 -0.70
N LYS A 16 12.52 7.18 -0.48
CA LYS A 16 12.76 8.43 0.25
C LYS A 16 13.99 9.19 -0.25
N SER A 17 14.24 9.21 -1.57
CA SER A 17 15.38 9.90 -2.19
C SER A 17 15.49 11.37 -1.81
N ARG A 18 14.36 12.05 -1.56
CA ARG A 18 14.28 13.42 -1.04
C ARG A 18 14.94 13.60 0.33
N LEU A 19 15.22 12.52 1.07
CA LEU A 19 15.92 12.52 2.36
C LEU A 19 17.40 12.12 2.25
N ALA A 20 17.96 11.98 1.03
CA ALA A 20 19.33 11.52 0.85
C ALA A 20 20.39 12.47 1.42
N ASP A 21 20.06 13.75 1.60
CA ASP A 21 20.95 14.76 2.19
C ASP A 21 21.06 14.64 3.72
N VAL A 22 20.14 13.91 4.36
CA VAL A 22 20.06 13.78 5.82
C VAL A 22 20.11 12.33 6.31
N LEU A 23 19.82 11.35 5.46
CA LEU A 23 19.80 9.93 5.78
C LEU A 23 20.61 9.12 4.77
N SER A 24 21.45 8.23 5.30
CA SER A 24 22.15 7.21 4.50
C SER A 24 21.16 6.29 3.78
N ARG A 25 21.65 5.56 2.78
CA ARG A 25 20.85 4.55 2.06
C ARG A 25 20.22 3.53 3.02
N ASN A 26 20.96 3.06 4.01
CA ASN A 26 20.48 2.07 4.97
C ASN A 26 19.39 2.65 5.88
N GLU A 27 19.55 3.89 6.36
CA GLU A 27 18.54 4.56 7.17
C GLU A 27 17.26 4.83 6.38
N ARG A 28 17.37 5.23 5.10
CA ARG A 28 16.19 5.40 4.22
C ARG A 28 15.44 4.09 3.97
N ARG A 29 16.19 3.00 3.75
CA ARG A 29 15.60 1.65 3.61
C ARG A 29 14.87 1.23 4.88
N MET A 30 15.51 1.43 6.04
CA MET A 30 14.93 1.11 7.35
C MET A 30 13.69 1.96 7.64
N LEU A 31 13.75 3.27 7.37
CA LEU A 31 12.60 4.17 7.53
C LEU A 31 11.43 3.73 6.64
N ALA A 32 11.67 3.40 5.38
CA ALA A 32 10.62 2.93 4.47
C ALA A 32 9.98 1.62 4.94
N ASP A 33 10.78 0.68 5.48
CA ASP A 33 10.25 -0.58 6.01
C ASP A 33 9.45 -0.40 7.32
N LEU A 34 9.89 0.52 8.19
CA LEU A 34 9.14 0.89 9.41
C LEU A 34 7.81 1.54 9.04
N MET A 35 7.81 2.53 8.14
CA MET A 35 6.58 3.19 7.69
C MET A 35 5.59 2.21 7.07
N LEU A 36 6.09 1.25 6.25
CA LEU A 36 5.26 0.19 5.70
C LEU A 36 4.67 -0.70 6.81
N SER A 37 5.46 -1.00 7.84
CA SER A 37 5.00 -1.82 8.97
C SER A 37 3.88 -1.14 9.74
N ASP A 38 4.01 0.17 10.00
CA ASP A 38 2.98 0.98 10.66
C ASP A 38 1.67 0.95 9.86
N VAL A 39 1.75 1.18 8.54
CA VAL A 39 0.57 1.14 7.65
C VAL A 39 -0.07 -0.26 7.65
N VAL A 40 0.72 -1.32 7.50
CA VAL A 40 0.21 -2.70 7.46
C VAL A 40 -0.46 -3.07 8.78
N GLU A 41 0.10 -2.67 9.91
CA GLU A 41 -0.48 -2.92 11.24
C GLU A 41 -1.87 -2.29 11.36
N VAL A 42 -2.04 -1.04 10.91
CA VAL A 42 -3.32 -0.33 10.93
C VAL A 42 -4.35 -1.00 10.02
N ILE A 43 -3.93 -1.43 8.82
CA ILE A 43 -4.81 -2.13 7.87
C ILE A 43 -5.26 -3.48 8.46
N LEU A 44 -4.35 -4.26 9.03
CA LEU A 44 -4.65 -5.59 9.60
C LEU A 44 -5.60 -5.52 10.80
N LYS A 45 -5.60 -4.41 11.53
CA LYS A 45 -6.55 -4.17 12.63
C LYS A 45 -7.92 -3.68 12.15
N ASN A 46 -8.06 -3.31 10.88
CA ASN A 46 -9.31 -2.75 10.36
C ASN A 46 -10.36 -3.84 10.09
N PRO A 47 -11.52 -3.82 10.77
CA PRO A 47 -12.53 -4.87 10.66
C PRO A 47 -13.23 -4.93 9.30
N LYS A 48 -13.09 -3.91 8.45
CA LYS A 48 -13.67 -3.89 7.09
C LYS A 48 -12.77 -4.54 6.04
N ILE A 49 -11.51 -4.77 6.35
CA ILE A 49 -10.53 -5.35 5.42
C ILE A 49 -10.42 -6.87 5.66
N GLU A 50 -10.72 -7.65 4.63
CA GLU A 50 -10.65 -9.12 4.71
C GLU A 50 -9.23 -9.65 4.44
N LYS A 51 -8.53 -9.02 3.49
CA LYS A 51 -7.20 -9.44 3.04
C LYS A 51 -6.31 -8.25 2.76
N VAL A 52 -5.02 -8.42 3.04
CA VAL A 52 -4.00 -7.42 2.78
C VAL A 52 -3.00 -7.99 1.79
N PHE A 53 -2.85 -7.33 0.64
CA PHE A 53 -1.90 -7.69 -0.40
C PHE A 53 -0.77 -6.67 -0.44
N LEU A 54 0.47 -7.15 -0.39
CA LEU A 54 1.65 -6.35 -0.68
C LEU A 54 2.14 -6.71 -2.08
N VAL A 55 2.25 -5.74 -2.97
CA VAL A 55 2.82 -5.94 -4.31
C VAL A 55 4.17 -5.25 -4.41
N GLY A 56 5.18 -5.97 -4.90
CA GLY A 56 6.52 -5.43 -5.07
C GLY A 56 7.50 -6.45 -5.63
N ASP A 57 8.77 -6.07 -5.72
CA ASP A 57 9.83 -6.93 -6.24
C ASP A 57 10.28 -8.01 -5.23
N LYS A 58 11.26 -8.82 -5.64
CA LYS A 58 11.80 -9.92 -4.83
C LYS A 58 12.43 -9.52 -3.49
N GLN A 59 12.75 -8.24 -3.30
CA GLN A 59 13.33 -7.75 -2.05
C GLN A 59 12.27 -7.41 -1.00
N LEU A 60 10.99 -7.39 -1.38
CA LEU A 60 9.88 -7.15 -0.47
C LEU A 60 9.85 -8.22 0.61
N SER A 61 10.04 -7.78 1.86
CA SER A 61 9.94 -8.67 3.01
C SER A 61 8.48 -8.96 3.36
N PRO A 62 8.12 -10.23 3.62
CA PRO A 62 6.78 -10.57 4.07
C PRO A 62 6.47 -9.90 5.40
N LYS A 63 5.23 -9.41 5.53
CA LYS A 63 4.66 -8.97 6.80
C LYS A 63 3.61 -9.98 7.24
N SER A 64 3.64 -10.38 8.51
CA SER A 64 2.69 -11.36 9.06
C SER A 64 1.24 -10.92 8.80
N GLY A 65 0.38 -11.86 8.38
CA GLY A 65 -1.02 -11.56 8.03
C GLY A 65 -1.23 -10.97 6.64
N THR A 66 -0.18 -10.80 5.83
CA THR A 66 -0.28 -10.29 4.46
C THR A 66 0.00 -11.36 3.40
N PHE A 67 -0.50 -11.12 2.18
CA PHE A 67 -0.21 -11.91 1.00
C PHE A 67 0.75 -11.14 0.09
N ILE A 68 1.83 -11.78 -0.37
CA ILE A 68 2.72 -11.18 -1.35
C ILE A 68 2.22 -11.47 -2.77
N ILE A 69 2.26 -10.43 -3.60
CA ILE A 69 2.21 -10.49 -5.05
C ILE A 69 3.58 -10.03 -5.54
N GLN A 70 4.40 -11.00 -5.96
CA GLN A 70 5.75 -10.71 -6.41
C GLN A 70 5.78 -10.35 -7.89
N GLU A 71 6.28 -9.17 -8.21
CA GLU A 71 6.49 -8.74 -9.57
C GLU A 71 7.84 -9.22 -10.10
N LYS A 72 7.89 -9.53 -11.40
CA LYS A 72 9.15 -9.90 -12.07
C LYS A 72 10.05 -8.69 -12.31
N PHE A 73 9.44 -7.54 -12.59
CA PHE A 73 10.13 -6.29 -12.93
C PHE A 73 9.46 -5.14 -12.18
N ASN A 74 10.25 -4.25 -11.61
CA ASN A 74 9.75 -3.02 -11.00
C ASN A 74 9.58 -1.96 -12.08
N ASN A 75 8.39 -1.92 -12.69
CA ASN A 75 8.05 -1.00 -13.78
C ASN A 75 7.39 0.30 -13.27
N GLY A 76 7.42 0.54 -11.97
CA GLY A 76 6.81 1.71 -11.34
C GLY A 76 5.49 1.41 -10.61
N TYR A 77 4.98 2.43 -9.92
CA TYR A 77 3.89 2.29 -8.95
C TYR A 77 2.55 1.84 -9.57
N ASN A 78 2.16 2.46 -10.69
CA ASN A 78 0.89 2.15 -11.37
C ASN A 78 0.93 0.79 -12.08
N GLU A 79 2.09 0.39 -12.59
CA GLU A 79 2.29 -0.95 -13.15
C GLU A 79 2.18 -2.01 -12.06
N ALA A 80 2.72 -1.76 -10.86
CA ALA A 80 2.57 -2.64 -9.71
C ALA A 80 1.11 -2.88 -9.32
N ILE A 81 0.33 -1.80 -9.27
CA ILE A 81 -1.11 -1.89 -9.03
C ILE A 81 -1.78 -2.69 -10.15
N SER A 82 -1.52 -2.34 -11.41
CA SER A 82 -2.14 -2.99 -12.57
C SER A 82 -1.81 -4.48 -12.66
N PHE A 83 -0.59 -4.86 -12.29
CA PHE A 83 -0.16 -6.26 -12.19
C PHE A 83 -0.90 -6.98 -11.06
N ALA A 84 -0.97 -6.39 -9.86
CA ALA A 84 -1.65 -6.97 -8.73
C ALA A 84 -3.15 -7.17 -8.97
N LEU A 85 -3.82 -6.23 -9.64
CA LEU A 85 -5.24 -6.33 -9.98
C LEU A 85 -5.58 -7.53 -10.87
N ARG A 86 -4.59 -8.12 -11.57
CA ARG A 86 -4.76 -9.35 -12.36
C ARG A 86 -4.62 -10.63 -11.53
N ASP A 87 -4.20 -10.53 -10.27
CA ASP A 87 -4.11 -11.68 -9.37
C ASP A 87 -5.51 -12.20 -9.03
N LYS A 88 -5.74 -13.50 -9.25
CA LYS A 88 -7.04 -14.14 -9.01
C LYS A 88 -7.52 -13.99 -7.56
N ARG A 89 -6.61 -13.87 -6.60
CA ARG A 89 -6.94 -13.67 -5.18
C ARG A 89 -7.55 -12.29 -4.94
N ILE A 90 -7.12 -11.28 -5.70
CA ILE A 90 -7.66 -9.92 -5.67
C ILE A 90 -8.99 -9.86 -6.41
N ALA A 91 -9.09 -10.52 -7.57
CA ALA A 91 -10.31 -10.56 -8.40
C ALA A 91 -11.55 -11.14 -7.68
N ASN A 92 -11.37 -11.83 -6.55
CA ASN A 92 -12.45 -12.36 -5.72
C ASN A 92 -13.00 -11.36 -4.68
N SER A 93 -12.52 -10.09 -4.69
CA SER A 93 -12.98 -9.03 -3.78
C SER A 93 -14.13 -8.25 -4.42
N ASP A 94 -15.09 -7.78 -3.61
CA ASP A 94 -16.17 -6.90 -4.07
C ASP A 94 -15.65 -5.48 -4.34
N ALA A 95 -14.63 -5.05 -3.58
CA ALA A 95 -13.96 -3.77 -3.73
C ALA A 95 -12.50 -3.86 -3.28
N ILE A 96 -11.68 -2.92 -3.73
CA ILE A 96 -10.26 -2.83 -3.41
C ILE A 96 -9.96 -1.42 -2.94
N VAL A 97 -9.27 -1.31 -1.80
CA VAL A 97 -8.68 -0.05 -1.34
C VAL A 97 -7.18 -0.10 -1.59
N ILE A 98 -6.65 0.91 -2.27
CA ILE A 98 -5.22 1.03 -2.55
C ILE A 98 -4.65 2.05 -1.56
N LEU A 99 -3.64 1.65 -0.79
CA LEU A 99 -3.03 2.47 0.25
C LEU A 99 -1.52 2.60 0.00
N PRO A 100 -0.96 3.82 -0.02
CA PRO A 100 0.48 4.01 -0.02
C PRO A 100 1.13 3.34 1.19
N GLY A 101 2.30 2.74 1.01
CA GLY A 101 3.06 2.12 2.11
C GLY A 101 3.79 3.13 3.00
N ASP A 102 3.68 4.43 2.72
CA ASP A 102 4.52 5.46 3.30
C ASP A 102 3.74 6.63 3.93
N ILE A 103 2.56 6.30 4.46
CA ILE A 103 1.68 7.16 5.25
C ILE A 103 1.53 6.61 6.68
N PRO A 104 2.62 6.54 7.47
CA PRO A 104 2.66 5.83 8.76
C PRO A 104 1.71 6.38 9.83
N LEU A 105 1.17 7.59 9.60
CA LEU A 105 0.22 8.23 10.51
C LEU A 105 -1.25 7.89 10.19
N ILE A 106 -1.51 7.05 9.17
CA ILE A 106 -2.88 6.64 8.83
C ILE A 106 -3.54 5.92 10.00
N THR A 107 -4.82 6.18 10.21
CA THR A 107 -5.61 5.57 11.27
C THR A 107 -6.67 4.62 10.73
N THR A 108 -7.11 3.69 11.58
CA THR A 108 -8.22 2.78 11.25
C THR A 108 -9.49 3.56 10.92
N GLU A 109 -9.78 4.62 11.68
CA GLU A 109 -10.94 5.49 11.48
C GLU A 109 -10.92 6.19 10.11
N GLU A 110 -9.77 6.73 9.69
CA GLU A 110 -9.64 7.36 8.37
C GLU A 110 -9.90 6.36 7.24
N ILE A 111 -9.37 5.13 7.34
CA ILE A 111 -9.64 4.07 6.36
C ILE A 111 -11.14 3.73 6.35
N GLU A 112 -11.75 3.59 7.52
CA GLU A 112 -13.17 3.25 7.63
C GLU A 112 -14.09 4.31 7.07
N ASN A 113 -13.81 5.59 7.35
CA ASN A 113 -14.54 6.73 6.80
C ASN A 113 -14.34 6.81 5.29
N PHE A 114 -13.10 6.59 4.82
CA PHE A 114 -12.81 6.56 3.38
C PHE A 114 -13.61 5.48 2.64
N ILE A 115 -13.71 4.29 3.23
CA ILE A 115 -14.49 3.17 2.67
C ILE A 115 -15.99 3.44 2.74
N ASN A 116 -16.48 4.04 3.83
CA ASN A 116 -17.91 4.28 4.05
C ASN A 116 -18.51 5.26 3.03
N ASP A 117 -17.80 6.33 2.68
CA ASP A 117 -18.30 7.29 1.67
C ASP A 117 -17.88 6.92 0.24
N ALA A 118 -17.37 5.70 0.02
CA ALA A 118 -17.12 5.23 -1.34
C ALA A 118 -18.45 5.02 -2.10
N PRO A 119 -18.54 5.42 -3.38
CA PRO A 119 -19.74 5.19 -4.17
C PRO A 119 -19.96 3.70 -4.39
N LYS A 120 -21.25 3.28 -4.47
CA LYS A 120 -21.61 1.87 -4.71
C LYS A 120 -20.99 1.31 -6.01
N ASN A 121 -20.94 2.13 -7.06
CA ASN A 121 -20.28 1.84 -8.32
C ASN A 121 -19.43 3.05 -8.70
N GLY A 122 -18.12 2.97 -8.54
CA GLY A 122 -17.23 4.06 -8.91
C GLY A 122 -15.90 4.01 -8.18
N ILE A 123 -15.17 5.12 -8.26
CA ILE A 123 -13.84 5.28 -7.67
C ILE A 123 -13.89 6.51 -6.76
N ARG A 124 -13.29 6.38 -5.58
CA ARG A 124 -12.99 7.50 -4.68
C ARG A 124 -11.48 7.62 -4.56
N ILE A 125 -10.98 8.85 -4.53
CA ILE A 125 -9.54 9.14 -4.39
C ILE A 125 -9.41 10.19 -3.28
N ALA A 126 -8.50 9.96 -2.33
CA ALA A 126 -8.07 10.96 -1.38
C ALA A 126 -6.79 11.63 -1.92
N PRO A 127 -6.74 12.97 -2.00
CA PRO A 127 -5.50 13.65 -2.37
C PRO A 127 -4.45 13.48 -1.28
N ASP A 128 -3.18 13.66 -1.66
CA ASP A 128 -2.10 13.82 -0.69
C ASP A 128 -2.23 15.18 0.04
N ARG A 129 -1.32 15.46 0.97
CA ARG A 129 -1.35 16.70 1.75
C ARG A 129 -1.31 17.95 0.86
N ASP A 130 -0.50 17.91 -0.19
CA ASP A 130 -0.24 19.07 -1.04
C ASP A 130 -1.24 19.15 -2.22
N ARG A 131 -2.10 18.12 -2.36
CA ARG A 131 -3.19 17.97 -3.36
C ARG A 131 -2.71 17.88 -4.81
N GLU A 132 -1.48 17.45 -5.00
CA GLU A 132 -0.88 17.30 -6.33
C GLU A 132 -0.89 15.83 -6.78
N GLY A 133 -0.82 14.88 -5.84
CA GLY A 133 -0.50 13.49 -6.15
C GLY A 133 0.91 13.33 -6.74
N ASP A 134 1.49 12.13 -6.66
CA ASP A 134 2.84 11.82 -7.18
C ASP A 134 2.79 10.46 -7.92
#